data_AF-A0A7Y8GQZ2-F1
#
_entry.id   AF-A0A7Y8GQZ2-F1
#
_cell.length_a   1.000
_cell.length_b   1.000
_cell.length_c   1.000
_cell.angle_alpha   90.00
_cell.angle_beta   90.00
_cell.angle_gamma   90.00
#
_symmetry.space_group_name_H-M   'P 1'
#
loop_
_entity.id
_entity.type
_entity.pdbx_description
1 polymer ?
#
loop_
_entity_poly.entity_id
_entity_poly.type
_entity_poly.pdbx_seq_one_letter_code
_entity_poly.pdbx_strand_id
1 'polypeptide(L)'
;MSIARCTTPFKVIGTTALSAMLLLAPLVSSAADQASPLRTYLADKREAIQAQSAKPGTPTAIHAKVTAESRSGVRRLRIGPTGEFQYISDSGRNYAGYNLGAGSWDSLVGTLASSVADEYIVQAAVQGVPLDGLDVVFTSIPERKSETLAYPNNLSYVAYIDSPATDAQLQALKRAVHENSSAIDLVTRPQQVSHADVEYIHSAAERDPKLPPGLRDFITEEKRPAVLARQVKPGAKAKPAEPETLVARAHVEPRTGLRRVFLGKDGYHQQLHDSAPGLLGYGLAPTVEEHLLGVTGTCLTHIFEVQAASRNVLLDSLELTVDGQVSPRFGSNVRSPARYSDIRYKVRIESPASEQEIDALRQSVEATCPLYNLVKDEQKLEGSIVRGAYAEATR
;
A
#
# COMPACT_ATOMS: atom_id res chain seq x y z
N MET A 1 11.74 -9.08 -88.58
CA MET A 1 13.12 -8.57 -88.50
C MET A 1 13.97 -9.64 -87.83
N SER A 2 15.05 -10.01 -88.51
CA SER A 2 16.09 -11.00 -88.13
C SER A 2 16.81 -10.53 -86.84
N ILE A 3 17.51 -11.30 -86.00
CA ILE A 3 18.74 -12.10 -86.25
C ILE A 3 19.11 -12.96 -84.99
N ALA A 4 19.64 -14.18 -85.24
CA ALA A 4 20.57 -15.07 -84.50
C ALA A 4 20.32 -15.48 -83.02
N ARG A 5 20.34 -16.76 -82.58
CA ARG A 5 21.21 -17.96 -82.72
C ARG A 5 22.56 -17.96 -81.95
N CYS A 6 22.62 -18.88 -80.96
CA CYS A 6 23.70 -19.83 -80.59
C CYS A 6 24.93 -19.28 -79.81
N THR A 7 25.54 -19.93 -78.80
CA THR A 7 25.91 -21.36 -78.61
C THR A 7 26.10 -21.78 -77.12
N THR A 8 26.04 -23.09 -76.89
CA THR A 8 26.16 -23.97 -75.68
C THR A 8 27.63 -24.25 -75.23
N PRO A 9 27.98 -25.30 -74.43
CA PRO A 9 27.47 -25.87 -73.15
C PRO A 9 28.59 -26.10 -72.09
N PHE A 10 28.31 -26.56 -70.85
CA PHE A 10 29.20 -27.52 -70.14
C PHE A 10 28.48 -28.26 -68.99
N LYS A 11 28.67 -29.59 -68.93
CA LYS A 11 28.25 -30.55 -67.88
C LYS A 11 29.45 -30.85 -66.96
N VAL A 12 29.24 -30.99 -65.64
CA VAL A 12 30.00 -31.88 -64.69
C VAL A 12 29.10 -32.11 -63.46
N ILE A 13 28.51 -33.29 -63.24
CA ILE A 13 28.93 -34.43 -62.36
C ILE A 13 29.05 -34.05 -60.88
N GLY A 14 28.33 -34.77 -60.00
CA GLY A 14 28.56 -34.71 -58.55
C GLY A 14 27.46 -35.36 -57.70
N THR A 15 27.50 -36.68 -57.63
CA THR A 15 26.81 -37.51 -56.62
C THR A 15 27.09 -37.07 -55.18
N THR A 16 26.12 -37.17 -54.27
CA THR A 16 26.32 -37.78 -52.94
C THR A 16 24.98 -38.03 -52.23
N ALA A 17 24.97 -39.09 -51.45
CA ALA A 17 23.83 -39.81 -50.95
C ALA A 17 23.18 -39.16 -49.72
N LEU A 18 21.87 -39.40 -49.61
CA LEU A 18 21.13 -39.38 -48.34
C LEU A 18 21.82 -40.29 -47.32
N SER A 19 22.12 -39.76 -46.13
CA SER A 19 21.67 -40.30 -44.84
C SER A 19 22.47 -39.70 -43.68
N ALA A 20 21.78 -39.01 -42.79
CA ALA A 20 22.18 -38.90 -41.39
C ALA A 20 20.90 -38.88 -40.55
N MET A 21 20.54 -40.03 -39.99
CA MET A 21 19.53 -40.16 -38.94
C MET A 21 20.02 -39.38 -37.71
N LEU A 22 19.38 -38.26 -37.39
CA LEU A 22 19.50 -37.66 -36.06
C LEU A 22 18.62 -38.44 -35.08
N LEU A 23 19.28 -39.25 -34.25
CA LEU A 23 18.70 -39.79 -33.02
C LEU A 23 18.46 -38.63 -32.04
N LEU A 24 17.23 -38.13 -31.97
CA LEU A 24 16.77 -37.33 -30.82
C LEU A 24 16.62 -38.25 -29.61
N ALA A 25 17.62 -38.26 -28.74
CA ALA A 25 17.40 -38.71 -27.37
C ALA A 25 16.53 -37.66 -26.64
N PRO A 26 15.48 -38.06 -25.92
CA PRO A 26 14.76 -37.13 -25.07
C PRO A 26 15.68 -36.78 -23.89
N LEU A 27 16.09 -35.52 -23.80
CA LEU A 27 16.56 -34.95 -22.53
C LEU A 27 15.37 -34.95 -21.58
N VAL A 28 15.20 -36.06 -20.86
CA VAL A 28 14.37 -36.10 -19.65
C VAL A 28 15.16 -35.33 -18.60
N SER A 29 15.08 -34.00 -18.66
CA SER A 29 15.42 -33.17 -17.50
C SER A 29 14.36 -33.48 -16.46
N SER A 30 14.77 -34.09 -15.34
CA SER A 30 13.88 -34.35 -14.22
C SER A 30 13.28 -33.01 -13.77
N ALA A 31 11.99 -32.82 -14.01
CA ALA A 31 11.22 -31.64 -13.58
C ALA A 31 11.23 -31.42 -12.04
N ALA A 32 11.86 -32.32 -11.29
CA ALA A 32 12.04 -32.24 -9.84
C ALA A 32 13.16 -31.28 -9.40
N ASP A 33 14.01 -30.76 -10.31
CA ASP A 33 15.26 -30.07 -9.92
C ASP A 33 15.39 -28.62 -10.43
N GLN A 34 14.34 -28.06 -11.06
CA GLN A 34 14.31 -26.62 -11.33
C GLN A 34 13.58 -25.91 -10.18
N ALA A 35 14.34 -25.15 -9.38
CA ALA A 35 13.78 -24.27 -8.38
C ALA A 35 12.71 -23.36 -9.03
N SER A 36 11.54 -23.26 -8.40
CA SER A 36 10.51 -22.34 -8.87
C SER A 36 11.06 -20.91 -8.89
N PRO A 37 10.50 -20.01 -9.71
CA PRO A 37 11.02 -18.64 -9.80
C PRO A 37 11.08 -17.94 -8.43
N LEU A 38 10.10 -18.20 -7.55
CA LEU A 38 10.09 -17.64 -6.20
C LEU A 38 11.19 -18.22 -5.31
N ARG A 39 11.50 -19.52 -5.41
CA ARG A 39 12.65 -20.09 -4.68
C ARG A 39 13.97 -19.48 -5.11
N THR A 40 14.15 -19.23 -6.41
CA THR A 40 15.33 -18.53 -6.93
C THR A 40 15.40 -17.11 -6.37
N TYR A 41 14.30 -16.36 -6.44
CA TYR A 41 14.23 -15.02 -5.86
C TYR A 41 14.54 -15.01 -4.35
N LEU A 42 14.05 -15.99 -3.58
CA LEU A 42 14.33 -16.10 -2.14
C LEU A 42 15.81 -16.39 -1.84
N ALA A 43 16.50 -17.12 -2.72
CA ALA A 43 17.95 -17.35 -2.60
C ALA A 43 18.70 -16.03 -2.83
N ASP A 44 18.40 -15.31 -3.91
CA ASP A 44 19.00 -14.00 -4.19
C ASP A 44 18.69 -12.99 -3.06
N LYS A 45 17.46 -13.02 -2.53
CA LYS A 45 17.03 -12.17 -1.42
C LYS A 45 17.83 -12.46 -0.16
N ARG A 46 18.14 -13.73 0.13
CA ARG A 46 19.01 -14.11 1.25
C ARG A 46 20.40 -13.53 1.08
N GLU A 47 20.99 -13.61 -0.11
CA GLU A 47 22.32 -13.03 -0.38
C GLU A 47 22.31 -11.51 -0.21
N ALA A 48 21.28 -10.82 -0.71
CA ALA A 48 21.11 -9.38 -0.52
C ALA A 48 20.99 -9.01 0.96
N ILE A 49 20.21 -9.77 1.74
CA ILE A 49 20.07 -9.59 3.19
C ILE A 49 21.40 -9.80 3.92
N GLN A 50 22.19 -10.81 3.54
CA GLN A 50 23.51 -11.07 4.11
C GLN A 50 24.48 -9.92 3.80
N ALA A 51 24.50 -9.46 2.54
CA ALA A 51 25.31 -8.33 2.11
C ALA A 51 24.94 -7.02 2.84
N GLN A 52 23.65 -6.79 3.07
CA GLN A 52 23.16 -5.66 3.86
C GLN A 52 23.53 -5.79 5.34
N SER A 53 23.42 -7.00 5.90
CA SER A 53 23.75 -7.29 7.31
C SER A 53 25.25 -7.12 7.62
N ALA A 54 26.12 -7.23 6.62
CA ALA A 54 27.56 -6.98 6.78
C ALA A 54 27.91 -5.49 6.90
N LYS A 55 27.00 -4.58 6.53
CA LYS A 55 27.20 -3.12 6.58
C LYS A 55 26.50 -2.53 7.80
N PRO A 56 26.91 -1.35 8.31
CA PRO A 56 26.12 -0.64 9.31
C PRO A 56 24.71 -0.36 8.79
N GLY A 57 23.70 -0.71 9.56
CA GLY A 57 22.31 -0.37 9.29
C GLY A 57 22.06 1.10 9.58
N THR A 58 21.34 1.75 8.67
CA THR A 58 20.96 3.17 8.76
C THR A 58 19.44 3.29 8.84
N PRO A 59 18.88 4.11 9.75
CA PRO A 59 17.46 4.42 9.74
C PRO A 59 17.01 4.99 8.39
N THR A 60 15.80 4.63 7.98
CA THR A 60 15.15 5.16 6.79
C THR A 60 14.21 6.28 7.21
N ALA A 61 14.48 7.50 6.74
CA ALA A 61 13.55 8.60 6.89
C ALA A 61 12.36 8.39 5.93
N ILE A 62 11.15 8.53 6.45
CA ILE A 62 9.92 8.47 5.66
C ILE A 62 9.37 9.88 5.56
N HIS A 63 9.00 10.26 4.34
CA HIS A 63 8.33 11.50 4.03
C HIS A 63 7.19 11.23 3.05
N ALA A 64 6.01 11.76 3.37
CA ALA A 64 4.86 11.74 2.49
C ALA A 64 4.12 13.08 2.56
N LYS A 65 3.67 13.58 1.42
CA LYS A 65 2.83 14.78 1.32
C LYS A 65 1.49 14.46 0.70
N VAL A 66 0.43 14.95 1.32
CA VAL A 66 -0.94 14.83 0.85
C VAL A 66 -1.50 16.22 0.57
N THR A 67 -2.01 16.43 -0.64
CA THR A 67 -2.69 17.67 -1.01
C THR A 67 -4.17 17.38 -1.25
N ALA A 68 -5.07 18.18 -0.67
CA ALA A 68 -6.48 18.18 -1.07
C ALA A 68 -6.64 18.96 -2.39
N GLU A 69 -7.04 18.27 -3.44
CA GLU A 69 -6.99 18.79 -4.81
C GLU A 69 -8.19 19.70 -5.12
N SER A 70 -8.05 20.98 -4.78
CA SER A 70 -8.89 22.09 -5.25
C SER A 70 -10.40 21.76 -5.19
N ARG A 71 -11.15 21.98 -6.27
CA ARG A 71 -12.61 21.73 -6.35
C ARG A 71 -13.02 20.26 -6.21
N SER A 72 -12.09 19.32 -6.25
CA SER A 72 -12.43 17.89 -6.17
C SER A 72 -12.38 17.33 -4.75
N GLY A 73 -11.59 17.91 -3.85
CA GLY A 73 -11.28 17.32 -2.53
C GLY A 73 -10.67 15.91 -2.60
N VAL A 74 -10.16 15.52 -3.77
CA VAL A 74 -9.42 14.28 -3.94
C VAL A 74 -8.07 14.45 -3.24
N ARG A 75 -7.59 13.43 -2.52
CA ARG A 75 -6.31 13.52 -1.81
C ARG A 75 -5.23 12.92 -2.68
N ARG A 76 -4.33 13.76 -3.17
CA ARG A 76 -3.13 13.30 -3.86
C ARG A 76 -2.03 13.06 -2.84
N LEU A 77 -1.69 11.78 -2.65
CA LEU A 77 -0.56 11.34 -1.86
C LEU A 77 0.69 11.29 -2.76
N ARG A 78 1.77 11.94 -2.31
CA ARG A 78 3.12 11.82 -2.85
C ARG A 78 4.03 11.20 -1.80
N ILE A 79 4.79 10.19 -2.18
CA ILE A 79 5.65 9.42 -1.28
C ILE A 79 7.10 9.54 -1.75
N GLY A 80 8.00 9.63 -0.78
CA GLY A 80 9.44 9.74 -1.00
C GLY A 80 9.92 11.19 -0.88
N PRO A 81 11.24 11.39 -0.76
CA PRO A 81 11.85 12.71 -0.53
C PRO A 81 11.56 13.71 -1.66
N THR A 82 11.30 13.22 -2.88
CA THR A 82 10.96 14.05 -4.04
C THR A 82 9.50 13.93 -4.45
N GLY A 83 8.71 13.11 -3.75
CA GLY A 83 7.34 12.79 -4.14
C GLY A 83 7.26 12.00 -5.45
N GLU A 84 8.26 11.15 -5.70
CA GLU A 84 8.44 10.37 -6.92
C GLU A 84 7.31 9.37 -7.15
N PHE A 85 6.70 8.86 -6.08
CA PHE A 85 5.54 7.97 -6.18
C PHE A 85 4.26 8.72 -5.85
N GLN A 86 3.20 8.50 -6.63
CA GLN A 86 1.92 9.20 -6.45
C GLN A 86 0.75 8.24 -6.41
N TYR A 87 -0.16 8.48 -5.46
CA TYR A 87 -1.42 7.76 -5.32
C TYR A 87 -2.56 8.76 -5.15
N ILE A 88 -3.72 8.37 -5.64
CA ILE A 88 -4.96 9.10 -5.42
C ILE A 88 -5.76 8.35 -4.35
N SER A 89 -6.13 9.05 -3.29
CA SER A 89 -7.16 8.59 -2.36
C SER A 89 -8.41 9.41 -2.60
N ASP A 90 -9.53 8.72 -2.81
CA ASP A 90 -10.84 9.35 -2.97
C ASP A 90 -11.85 8.74 -1.98
N SER A 91 -12.91 9.47 -1.66
CA SER A 91 -13.99 8.96 -0.81
C SER A 91 -15.13 8.45 -1.70
N GLY A 92 -16.05 7.70 -1.11
CA GLY A 92 -17.28 7.34 -1.81
C GLY A 92 -18.12 8.57 -2.14
N ARG A 93 -19.07 8.41 -3.06
CA ARG A 93 -20.10 9.43 -3.38
C ARG A 93 -20.86 9.92 -2.15
N ASN A 94 -20.97 9.09 -1.12
CA ASN A 94 -21.58 9.41 0.17
C ASN A 94 -20.81 10.45 1.00
N TYR A 95 -19.56 10.78 0.64
CA TYR A 95 -18.74 11.85 1.24
C TYR A 95 -18.27 12.87 0.18
N ALA A 96 -19.08 13.06 -0.87
CA ALA A 96 -18.80 13.94 -2.01
C ALA A 96 -17.57 13.55 -2.85
N GLY A 97 -17.09 12.30 -2.74
CA GLY A 97 -16.01 11.82 -3.59
C GLY A 97 -16.48 11.35 -4.98
N TYR A 98 -15.51 11.03 -5.81
CA TYR A 98 -15.69 10.68 -7.22
C TYR A 98 -15.37 9.22 -7.55
N ASN A 99 -14.93 8.45 -6.55
CA ASN A 99 -14.39 7.09 -6.71
C ASN A 99 -13.18 7.04 -7.67
N LEU A 100 -12.33 8.07 -7.68
CA LEU A 100 -11.14 8.12 -8.54
C LEU A 100 -9.95 7.32 -7.98
N GLY A 101 -10.00 6.95 -6.72
CA GLY A 101 -8.98 6.14 -6.05
C GLY A 101 -9.55 5.52 -4.78
N ALA A 102 -8.77 4.62 -4.18
CA ALA A 102 -9.21 3.89 -3.00
C ALA A 102 -9.40 4.83 -1.80
N GLY A 103 -10.36 4.48 -0.94
CA GLY A 103 -10.52 5.11 0.36
C GLY A 103 -9.26 4.91 1.21
N SER A 104 -9.03 5.80 2.17
CA SER A 104 -7.88 5.68 3.07
C SER A 104 -7.91 4.35 3.85
N TRP A 105 -9.11 3.84 4.18
CA TRP A 105 -9.26 2.58 4.91
C TRP A 105 -8.91 1.37 4.05
N ASP A 106 -9.44 1.30 2.83
CA ASP A 106 -9.07 0.25 1.86
C ASP A 106 -7.58 0.29 1.54
N SER A 107 -7.02 1.51 1.43
CA SER A 107 -5.60 1.72 1.19
C SER A 107 -4.72 1.23 2.33
N LEU A 108 -5.18 1.38 3.58
CA LEU A 108 -4.48 0.85 4.75
C LEU A 108 -4.50 -0.67 4.73
N VAL A 109 -5.66 -1.28 4.51
CA VAL A 109 -5.80 -2.75 4.45
C VAL A 109 -4.95 -3.34 3.32
N GLY A 110 -4.90 -2.68 2.15
CA GLY A 110 -4.00 -3.03 1.06
C GLY A 110 -2.52 -2.97 1.46
N THR A 111 -2.11 -1.89 2.13
CA THR A 111 -0.72 -1.74 2.60
C THR A 111 -0.37 -2.77 3.68
N LEU A 112 -1.28 -3.11 4.59
CA LEU A 112 -1.07 -4.16 5.59
C LEU A 112 -0.97 -5.56 4.95
N ALA A 113 -1.80 -5.85 3.94
CA ALA A 113 -1.68 -7.09 3.17
C ALA A 113 -0.29 -7.22 2.52
N SER A 114 0.18 -6.15 1.87
CA SER A 114 1.50 -6.08 1.24
C SER A 114 2.63 -6.21 2.26
N SER A 115 2.48 -5.64 3.45
CA SER A 115 3.52 -5.69 4.48
C SER A 115 3.67 -7.06 5.08
N VAL A 116 2.55 -7.74 5.35
CA VAL A 116 2.58 -9.14 5.78
C VAL A 116 3.21 -10.01 4.68
N ALA A 117 2.86 -9.79 3.41
CA ALA A 117 3.45 -10.52 2.29
C ALA A 117 4.98 -10.29 2.18
N ASP A 118 5.45 -9.04 2.27
CA ASP A 118 6.89 -8.72 2.28
C ASP A 118 7.60 -9.41 3.45
N GLU A 119 7.01 -9.39 4.65
CA GLU A 119 7.61 -10.04 5.81
C GLU A 119 7.71 -11.56 5.63
N TYR A 120 6.70 -12.22 5.05
CA TYR A 120 6.78 -13.65 4.72
C TYR A 120 7.94 -13.95 3.76
N ILE A 121 8.11 -13.14 2.70
CA ILE A 121 9.20 -13.29 1.73
C ILE A 121 10.56 -13.13 2.40
N VAL A 122 10.73 -12.09 3.20
CA VAL A 122 12.00 -11.83 3.87
C VAL A 122 12.31 -12.90 4.93
N GLN A 123 11.35 -13.29 5.76
CA GLN A 123 11.58 -14.32 6.78
C GLN A 123 11.82 -15.69 6.15
N ALA A 124 11.17 -16.00 5.02
CA ALA A 124 11.44 -17.22 4.27
C ALA A 124 12.87 -17.22 3.71
N ALA A 125 13.31 -16.09 3.16
CA ALA A 125 14.68 -15.90 2.71
C ALA A 125 15.68 -16.06 3.88
N VAL A 126 15.46 -15.40 5.02
CA VAL A 126 16.32 -15.50 6.21
C VAL A 126 16.41 -16.93 6.74
N GLN A 127 15.28 -17.64 6.83
CA GLN A 127 15.20 -18.95 7.49
C GLN A 127 15.48 -20.15 6.58
N GLY A 128 15.63 -19.96 5.27
CA GLY A 128 15.81 -21.11 4.37
C GLY A 128 14.51 -21.79 3.97
N VAL A 129 13.34 -21.18 4.20
CA VAL A 129 12.05 -21.81 3.93
C VAL A 129 11.69 -21.63 2.45
N PRO A 130 11.53 -22.72 1.68
CA PRO A 130 11.17 -22.62 0.26
C PRO A 130 9.71 -22.22 0.09
N LEU A 131 9.42 -21.24 -0.77
CA LEU A 131 8.06 -20.90 -1.20
C LEU A 131 8.02 -20.92 -2.73
N ASP A 132 6.93 -21.46 -3.29
CA ASP A 132 6.65 -21.50 -4.72
C ASP A 132 5.64 -20.43 -5.16
N GLY A 133 4.75 -20.04 -4.24
CA GLY A 133 3.80 -18.95 -4.43
C GLY A 133 3.32 -18.40 -3.09
N LEU A 134 2.98 -17.11 -3.07
CA LEU A 134 2.48 -16.42 -1.89
C LEU A 134 1.42 -15.39 -2.26
N ASP A 135 0.23 -15.57 -1.70
CA ASP A 135 -0.82 -14.56 -1.64
C ASP A 135 -1.20 -14.33 -0.16
N VAL A 136 -1.46 -13.08 0.20
CA VAL A 136 -1.96 -12.71 1.53
C VAL A 136 -3.28 -11.99 1.36
N VAL A 137 -4.35 -12.56 1.91
CA VAL A 137 -5.65 -11.88 2.03
C VAL A 137 -5.73 -11.28 3.42
N PHE A 138 -5.80 -9.96 3.48
CA PHE A 138 -5.95 -9.20 4.73
C PHE A 138 -7.38 -8.69 4.84
N THR A 139 -7.96 -8.77 6.03
CA THR A 139 -9.28 -8.23 6.32
C THR A 139 -9.28 -7.36 7.58
N SER A 140 -10.23 -6.44 7.63
CA SER A 140 -10.54 -5.67 8.84
C SER A 140 -12.05 -5.52 8.96
N ILE A 141 -12.55 -5.67 10.19
CA ILE A 141 -13.93 -5.37 10.53
C ILE A 141 -13.91 -4.13 11.42
N PRO A 142 -14.30 -2.95 10.88
CA PRO A 142 -14.26 -1.71 11.64
C PRO A 142 -15.03 -1.80 12.96
N GLU A 143 -14.45 -1.27 14.02
CA GLU A 143 -15.07 -1.21 15.35
C GLU A 143 -15.45 0.24 15.68
N ARG A 144 -16.62 0.43 16.26
CA ARG A 144 -17.06 1.72 16.78
C ARG A 144 -16.44 1.95 18.16
N LYS A 145 -15.67 3.03 18.31
CA LYS A 145 -15.01 3.44 19.56
C LYS A 145 -15.78 4.54 20.31
N SER A 146 -16.56 5.36 19.60
CA SER A 146 -17.46 6.36 20.19
C SER A 146 -18.64 6.66 19.27
N GLU A 147 -19.52 7.61 19.63
CA GLU A 147 -20.61 8.06 18.75
C GLU A 147 -20.08 8.58 17.40
N THR A 148 -18.89 9.19 17.40
CA THR A 148 -18.31 9.88 16.24
C THR A 148 -17.02 9.25 15.70
N LEU A 149 -16.54 8.15 16.30
CA LEU A 149 -15.31 7.48 15.90
C LEU A 149 -15.54 5.99 15.68
N ALA A 150 -15.24 5.54 14.47
CA ALA A 150 -15.06 4.14 14.12
C ALA A 150 -13.83 4.06 13.21
N TYR A 151 -13.05 2.99 13.34
CA TYR A 151 -11.86 2.79 12.51
C TYR A 151 -11.60 1.31 12.26
N PRO A 152 -10.81 0.97 11.22
CA PRO A 152 -10.42 -0.41 10.95
C PRO A 152 -9.90 -1.11 12.21
N ASN A 153 -10.55 -2.19 12.61
CA ASN A 153 -10.19 -2.98 13.78
C ASN A 153 -10.30 -4.47 13.43
N ASN A 154 -10.16 -5.35 14.41
CA ASN A 154 -10.31 -6.79 14.27
C ASN A 154 -9.50 -7.28 13.06
N LEU A 155 -8.22 -6.92 13.05
CA LEU A 155 -7.35 -7.13 11.91
C LEU A 155 -7.08 -8.63 11.80
N SER A 156 -7.17 -9.17 10.59
CA SER A 156 -6.77 -10.55 10.35
C SER A 156 -6.20 -10.77 8.98
N TYR A 157 -5.39 -11.81 8.82
CA TYR A 157 -4.93 -12.25 7.51
C TYR A 157 -4.92 -13.78 7.35
N VAL A 158 -5.01 -14.19 6.08
CA VAL A 158 -4.79 -15.56 5.63
C VAL A 158 -3.67 -15.53 4.60
N ALA A 159 -2.56 -16.22 4.89
CA ALA A 159 -1.49 -16.44 3.93
C ALA A 159 -1.72 -17.76 3.18
N TYR A 160 -1.89 -17.69 1.87
CA TYR A 160 -1.97 -18.83 0.97
C TYR A 160 -0.57 -19.13 0.45
N ILE A 161 -0.02 -20.26 0.85
CA ILE A 161 1.38 -20.60 0.62
C ILE A 161 1.46 -21.90 -0.18
N ASP A 162 1.92 -21.79 -1.42
CA ASP A 162 2.39 -22.94 -2.18
C ASP A 162 3.86 -23.20 -1.81
N SER A 163 4.16 -24.38 -1.25
CA SER A 163 5.46 -24.68 -0.66
C SER A 163 5.62 -26.17 -0.32
N PRO A 164 6.82 -26.76 -0.51
CA PRO A 164 7.14 -28.10 -0.02
C PRO A 164 7.50 -28.11 1.47
N ALA A 165 7.55 -26.95 2.15
CA ALA A 165 7.91 -26.87 3.56
C ALA A 165 6.87 -27.57 4.45
N THR A 166 7.33 -28.07 5.59
CA THR A 166 6.47 -28.71 6.61
C THR A 166 5.60 -27.69 7.34
N ASP A 167 4.53 -28.16 8.00
CA ASP A 167 3.65 -27.27 8.76
C ASP A 167 4.40 -26.59 9.90
N ALA A 168 5.33 -27.30 10.54
CA ALA A 168 6.16 -26.73 11.60
C ALA A 168 7.02 -25.56 11.09
N GLN A 169 7.60 -25.67 9.89
CA GLN A 169 8.36 -24.59 9.24
C GLN A 169 7.46 -23.40 8.91
N LEU A 170 6.28 -23.64 8.34
CA LEU A 170 5.33 -22.57 8.01
C LEU A 170 4.79 -21.86 9.26
N GLN A 171 4.53 -22.59 10.35
CA GLN A 171 4.13 -21.98 11.62
C GLN A 171 5.29 -21.21 12.28
N ALA A 172 6.53 -21.67 12.16
CA ALA A 172 7.70 -20.91 12.60
C ALA A 172 7.87 -19.62 11.79
N LEU A 173 7.68 -19.70 10.47
CA LEU A 173 7.69 -18.56 9.57
C LEU A 173 6.63 -17.52 9.95
N LYS A 174 5.39 -17.94 10.22
CA LYS A 174 4.32 -17.07 10.71
C LYS A 174 4.69 -16.36 12.02
N ARG A 175 5.26 -17.08 12.99
CA ARG A 175 5.70 -16.47 14.26
C ARG A 175 6.75 -15.39 14.01
N ALA A 176 7.74 -15.69 13.18
CA ALA A 176 8.77 -14.74 12.81
C ALA A 176 8.19 -13.50 12.10
N VAL A 177 7.15 -13.67 11.26
CA VAL A 177 6.45 -12.54 10.64
C VAL A 177 5.86 -11.60 11.69
N HIS A 178 5.17 -12.14 12.70
CA HIS A 178 4.60 -11.34 13.79
C HIS A 178 5.66 -10.66 14.66
N GLU A 179 6.78 -11.34 14.90
CA GLU A 179 7.87 -10.81 15.73
C GLU A 179 8.67 -9.69 15.04
N ASN A 180 8.82 -9.79 13.71
CA ASN A 180 9.78 -8.96 12.97
C ASN A 180 9.15 -7.85 12.12
N SER A 181 7.86 -7.94 11.77
CA SER A 181 7.21 -6.92 10.92
C SER A 181 7.09 -5.57 11.63
N SER A 182 7.64 -4.54 10.99
CA SER A 182 7.51 -3.15 11.44
C SER A 182 6.06 -2.66 11.37
N ALA A 183 5.27 -3.11 10.38
CA ALA A 183 3.87 -2.72 10.23
C ALA A 183 2.97 -3.42 11.25
N ILE A 184 3.20 -4.69 11.56
CA ILE A 184 2.49 -5.38 12.65
C ILE A 184 2.79 -4.67 13.96
N ASP A 185 4.06 -4.35 14.24
CA ASP A 185 4.41 -3.61 15.45
C ASP A 185 3.74 -2.23 15.51
N LEU A 186 3.73 -1.50 14.39
CA LEU A 186 3.08 -0.19 14.29
C LEU A 186 1.62 -0.21 14.75
N VAL A 187 0.85 -1.23 14.35
CA VAL A 187 -0.60 -1.30 14.64
C VAL A 187 -0.92 -2.14 15.89
N THR A 188 -0.03 -3.00 16.36
CA THR A 188 -0.26 -3.85 17.55
C THR A 188 0.41 -3.33 18.80
N ARG A 189 1.02 -2.14 18.74
CA ARG A 189 1.55 -1.43 19.91
C ARG A 189 1.07 0.01 19.92
N PRO A 190 0.74 0.57 21.09
CA PRO A 190 0.45 1.99 21.20
C PRO A 190 1.64 2.82 20.72
N GLN A 191 1.38 3.75 19.80
CA GLN A 191 2.40 4.67 19.30
C GLN A 191 2.24 6.03 19.96
N GLN A 192 3.38 6.67 20.26
CA GLN A 192 3.38 8.09 20.59
C GLN A 192 3.29 8.89 19.30
N VAL A 193 2.13 9.47 19.07
CA VAL A 193 1.85 10.32 17.92
C VAL A 193 1.65 11.75 18.41
N SER A 194 2.42 12.69 17.86
CA SER A 194 2.27 14.10 18.22
C SER A 194 0.91 14.65 17.75
N HIS A 195 0.50 15.78 18.31
CA HIS A 195 -0.50 16.62 17.67
C HIS A 195 0.01 17.06 16.29
N ALA A 196 -0.91 17.38 15.37
CA ALA A 196 -0.54 17.92 14.08
C ALA A 196 -0.09 19.38 14.22
N ASP A 197 1.13 19.68 13.81
CA ASP A 197 1.64 21.05 13.77
C ASP A 197 0.92 21.83 12.67
N VAL A 198 0.30 22.97 13.00
CA VAL A 198 -0.44 23.78 12.04
C VAL A 198 0.40 24.96 11.57
N GLU A 199 0.67 25.00 10.27
CA GLU A 199 1.12 26.20 9.57
C GLU A 199 -0.10 26.90 8.98
N TYR A 200 -0.57 27.94 9.65
CA TYR A 200 -1.77 28.66 9.28
C TYR A 200 -1.47 29.94 8.50
N ILE A 201 -2.22 30.16 7.42
CA ILE A 201 -2.17 31.36 6.59
C ILE A 201 -3.58 31.94 6.50
N HIS A 202 -3.74 33.18 6.99
CA HIS A 202 -5.00 33.89 6.91
C HIS A 202 -5.23 34.41 5.48
N SER A 203 -6.38 34.07 4.88
CA SER A 203 -6.78 34.52 3.55
C SER A 203 -7.96 35.50 3.61
N ALA A 204 -8.37 36.07 2.47
CA ALA A 204 -9.50 36.98 2.41
C ALA A 204 -10.84 36.24 2.63
N ALA A 205 -11.73 36.86 3.42
CA ALA A 205 -13.08 36.33 3.68
C ALA A 205 -13.90 36.18 2.39
N GLU A 206 -13.78 37.15 1.49
CA GLU A 206 -14.39 37.09 0.16
C GLU A 206 -13.43 36.45 -0.85
N ARG A 207 -13.96 35.52 -1.64
CA ARG A 207 -13.21 34.87 -2.72
C ARG A 207 -13.21 35.79 -3.94
N ASP A 208 -12.05 35.94 -4.60
CA ASP A 208 -11.99 36.63 -5.90
C ASP A 208 -12.82 35.84 -6.93
N PRO A 209 -13.92 36.42 -7.46
CA PRO A 209 -14.79 35.73 -8.41
C PRO A 209 -14.10 35.42 -9.76
N LYS A 210 -12.93 36.01 -10.04
CA LYS A 210 -12.14 35.75 -11.25
C LYS A 210 -11.29 34.49 -11.17
N LEU A 211 -11.04 33.98 -9.97
CA LEU A 211 -10.29 32.73 -9.79
C LEU A 211 -11.17 31.54 -10.19
N PRO A 212 -10.59 30.40 -10.61
CA PRO A 212 -11.35 29.16 -10.74
C PRO A 212 -11.82 28.68 -9.36
N PRO A 213 -12.95 27.95 -9.28
CA PRO A 213 -13.38 27.41 -7.99
C PRO A 213 -12.36 26.43 -7.42
N GLY A 214 -12.22 26.44 -6.10
CA GLY A 214 -11.20 25.71 -5.37
C GLY A 214 -11.76 24.88 -4.22
N LEU A 215 -10.90 24.62 -3.24
CA LEU A 215 -11.26 23.83 -2.07
C LEU A 215 -12.40 24.47 -1.27
N ARG A 216 -12.47 25.80 -1.25
CA ARG A 216 -13.54 26.55 -0.58
C ARG A 216 -14.90 26.16 -1.14
N ASP A 217 -15.04 26.16 -2.46
CA ASP A 217 -16.27 25.80 -3.16
C ASP A 217 -16.60 24.30 -2.98
N PHE A 218 -15.59 23.42 -2.98
CA PHE A 218 -15.79 22.00 -2.67
C PHE A 218 -16.36 21.79 -1.26
N ILE A 219 -15.78 22.44 -0.25
CA ILE A 219 -16.21 22.31 1.15
C ILE A 219 -17.66 22.77 1.33
N THR A 220 -18.03 23.89 0.73
CA THR A 220 -19.36 24.49 0.91
C THR A 220 -20.44 23.86 0.04
N GLU A 221 -20.16 23.63 -1.24
CA GLU A 221 -21.16 23.22 -2.24
C GLU A 221 -21.33 21.71 -2.32
N GLU A 222 -20.28 20.92 -2.04
CA GLU A 222 -20.28 19.47 -2.25
C GLU A 222 -20.13 18.70 -0.93
N LYS A 223 -19.06 18.97 -0.16
CA LYS A 223 -18.73 18.21 1.05
C LYS A 223 -19.73 18.43 2.16
N ARG A 224 -20.11 19.69 2.45
CA ARG A 224 -21.02 20.03 3.54
C ARG A 224 -22.41 19.40 3.38
N PRO A 225 -23.10 19.49 2.24
CA PRO A 225 -24.36 18.78 2.05
C PRO A 225 -24.24 17.27 2.28
N ALA A 226 -23.18 16.64 1.75
CA ALA A 226 -22.95 15.20 1.93
C ALA A 226 -22.71 14.80 3.40
N VAL A 227 -21.89 15.58 4.13
CA VAL A 227 -21.60 15.34 5.55
C VAL A 227 -22.84 15.55 6.41
N LEU A 228 -23.58 16.66 6.21
CA LEU A 228 -24.79 16.95 6.97
C LEU A 228 -25.87 15.89 6.74
N ALA A 229 -26.04 15.43 5.50
CA ALA A 229 -26.98 14.34 5.19
C ALA A 229 -26.68 13.04 5.96
N ARG A 230 -25.40 12.75 6.24
CA ARG A 230 -24.99 11.58 7.05
C ARG A 230 -25.15 11.77 8.56
N GLN A 231 -25.13 13.01 9.05
CA GLN A 231 -25.31 13.30 10.47
C GLN A 231 -26.78 13.23 10.90
N VAL A 232 -27.71 13.28 9.95
CA VAL A 232 -29.14 13.04 10.24
C VAL A 232 -29.30 11.62 10.80
N LYS A 233 -29.65 11.52 12.09
CA LYS A 233 -29.86 10.24 12.75
C LYS A 233 -30.95 9.45 12.00
N PRO A 234 -30.69 8.19 11.59
CA PRO A 234 -31.74 7.33 11.07
C PRO A 234 -32.91 7.29 12.06
N GLY A 235 -34.15 7.32 11.57
CA GLY A 235 -35.32 7.18 12.44
C GLY A 235 -35.21 5.91 13.30
N ALA A 236 -35.81 5.91 14.50
CA ALA A 236 -35.65 4.88 15.54
C ALA A 236 -35.94 3.42 15.13
N LYS A 237 -36.40 3.18 13.89
CA LYS A 237 -36.69 1.87 13.31
C LYS A 237 -35.61 1.33 12.36
N ALA A 238 -34.56 2.11 12.05
CA ALA A 238 -33.48 1.63 11.20
C ALA A 238 -32.57 0.70 11.99
N LYS A 239 -32.40 -0.54 11.52
CA LYS A 239 -31.38 -1.44 12.05
C LYS A 239 -29.99 -0.81 11.82
N PRO A 240 -29.08 -0.85 12.80
CA PRO A 240 -27.69 -0.51 12.56
C PRO A 240 -27.16 -1.37 11.40
N ALA A 241 -26.58 -0.73 10.37
CA ALA A 241 -25.89 -1.47 9.33
C ALA A 241 -24.71 -2.21 9.97
N GLU A 242 -24.55 -3.49 9.64
CA GLU A 242 -23.36 -4.24 10.05
C GLU A 242 -22.11 -3.58 9.43
N PRO A 243 -20.98 -3.52 10.16
CA PRO A 243 -19.75 -2.98 9.62
C PRO A 243 -19.34 -3.76 8.37
N GLU A 244 -19.13 -3.05 7.27
CA GLU A 244 -18.62 -3.67 6.04
C GLU A 244 -17.18 -4.16 6.28
N THR A 245 -16.94 -5.43 5.96
CA THR A 245 -15.60 -6.01 6.02
C THR A 245 -14.73 -5.43 4.91
N LEU A 246 -13.67 -4.73 5.30
CA LEU A 246 -12.61 -4.30 4.42
C LEU A 246 -11.75 -5.51 4.07
N VAL A 247 -11.35 -5.63 2.80
CA VAL A 247 -10.49 -6.73 2.33
C VAL A 247 -9.50 -6.23 1.29
N ALA A 248 -8.30 -6.77 1.32
CA ALA A 248 -7.34 -6.64 0.23
C ALA A 248 -6.54 -7.94 0.08
N ARG A 249 -6.06 -8.19 -1.14
CA ARG A 249 -5.16 -9.30 -1.45
C ARG A 249 -3.84 -8.76 -1.96
N ALA A 250 -2.72 -9.16 -1.34
CA ALA A 250 -1.39 -8.96 -1.88
C ALA A 250 -0.88 -10.25 -2.54
N HIS A 251 -0.53 -10.18 -3.81
CA HIS A 251 0.09 -11.24 -4.57
C HIS A 251 1.57 -10.93 -4.79
N VAL A 252 2.47 -11.87 -4.45
CA VAL A 252 3.91 -11.71 -4.67
C VAL A 252 4.30 -12.21 -6.05
N GLU A 253 4.89 -11.34 -6.86
CA GLU A 253 5.46 -11.70 -8.16
C GLU A 253 6.68 -12.62 -7.99
N PRO A 254 6.64 -13.87 -8.48
CA PRO A 254 7.67 -14.87 -8.18
C PRO A 254 9.10 -14.49 -8.58
N ARG A 255 9.28 -13.71 -9.66
CA ARG A 255 10.61 -13.36 -10.17
C ARG A 255 11.20 -12.08 -9.59
N THR A 256 10.36 -11.18 -9.08
CA THR A 256 10.76 -9.83 -8.72
C THR A 256 10.50 -9.50 -7.25
N GLY A 257 9.60 -10.24 -6.59
CA GLY A 257 9.13 -9.92 -5.25
C GLY A 257 8.31 -8.63 -5.17
N LEU A 258 7.86 -8.09 -6.31
CA LEU A 258 6.87 -7.02 -6.34
C LEU A 258 5.57 -7.51 -5.71
N ARG A 259 4.89 -6.66 -4.94
CA ARG A 259 3.57 -6.98 -4.39
C ARG A 259 2.51 -6.24 -5.19
N ARG A 260 1.73 -6.99 -5.98
CA ARG A 260 0.49 -6.48 -6.58
C ARG A 260 -0.63 -6.63 -5.57
N VAL A 261 -1.24 -5.52 -5.20
CA VAL A 261 -2.28 -5.48 -4.17
C VAL A 261 -3.60 -5.13 -4.81
N PHE A 262 -4.63 -5.93 -4.55
CA PHE A 262 -6.00 -5.75 -5.01
C PHE A 262 -6.87 -5.33 -3.83
N LEU A 263 -7.55 -4.19 -3.95
CA LEU A 263 -8.35 -3.59 -2.89
C LEU A 263 -9.82 -3.91 -3.13
N GLY A 264 -10.54 -4.27 -2.08
CA GLY A 264 -11.93 -4.73 -2.15
C GLY A 264 -12.06 -6.17 -2.67
N LYS A 265 -13.28 -6.74 -2.52
CA LYS A 265 -13.58 -8.13 -2.92
C LYS A 265 -13.45 -8.35 -4.43
N ASP A 266 -13.71 -7.33 -5.21
CA ASP A 266 -13.67 -7.30 -6.66
C ASP A 266 -12.35 -6.78 -7.24
N GLY A 267 -11.44 -6.29 -6.38
CA GLY A 267 -10.19 -5.68 -6.81
C GLY A 267 -10.39 -4.34 -7.51
N TYR A 268 -11.39 -3.54 -7.12
CA TYR A 268 -11.78 -2.29 -7.79
C TYR A 268 -10.64 -1.26 -7.93
N HIS A 269 -9.63 -1.32 -7.06
CA HIS A 269 -8.36 -0.62 -7.24
C HIS A 269 -7.17 -1.52 -6.96
N GLN A 270 -6.01 -1.09 -7.46
CA GLN A 270 -4.75 -1.77 -7.22
C GLN A 270 -3.70 -0.82 -6.66
N GLN A 271 -2.83 -1.36 -5.80
CA GLN A 271 -1.58 -0.74 -5.40
C GLN A 271 -0.43 -1.65 -5.81
N LEU A 272 0.72 -1.05 -6.06
CA LEU A 272 1.98 -1.76 -6.23
C LEU A 272 2.90 -1.33 -5.10
N HIS A 273 3.69 -2.26 -4.57
CA HIS A 273 4.80 -1.95 -3.68
C HIS A 273 6.05 -2.70 -4.13
N ASP A 274 7.21 -2.06 -3.93
CA ASP A 274 8.53 -2.61 -4.25
C ASP A 274 9.41 -2.71 -2.99
N SER A 275 10.43 -3.56 -3.01
CA SER A 275 11.43 -3.60 -1.93
C SER A 275 12.36 -2.40 -2.04
N ALA A 276 13.14 -2.12 -0.98
CA ALA A 276 14.24 -1.17 -1.08
C ALA A 276 15.31 -1.70 -2.07
N PRO A 277 16.08 -0.83 -2.77
CA PRO A 277 17.09 -1.26 -3.72
C PRO A 277 18.14 -2.24 -3.14
N GLY A 278 18.55 -2.04 -1.88
CA GLY A 278 19.47 -2.95 -1.17
C GLY A 278 18.87 -4.32 -0.82
N LEU A 279 17.57 -4.52 -1.04
CA LEU A 279 16.82 -5.74 -0.81
C LEU A 279 16.14 -6.21 -2.11
N LEU A 280 16.81 -6.06 -3.25
CA LEU A 280 16.34 -6.46 -4.58
C LEU A 280 15.12 -5.68 -5.11
N GLY A 281 14.93 -4.44 -4.64
CA GLY A 281 13.96 -3.53 -5.22
C GLY A 281 14.41 -2.92 -6.54
N TYR A 282 13.45 -2.66 -7.44
CA TYR A 282 13.69 -2.02 -8.74
C TYR A 282 13.35 -0.52 -8.73
N GLY A 283 12.75 -0.01 -7.65
CA GLY A 283 12.30 1.37 -7.54
C GLY A 283 11.07 1.67 -8.39
N LEU A 284 10.25 0.64 -8.67
CA LEU A 284 9.04 0.79 -9.50
C LEU A 284 7.82 1.29 -8.73
N ALA A 285 7.87 1.20 -7.40
CA ALA A 285 6.82 1.57 -6.47
C ALA A 285 7.45 1.92 -5.11
N PRO A 286 6.75 2.63 -4.22
CA PRO A 286 7.28 2.91 -2.88
C PRO A 286 7.46 1.60 -2.11
N THR A 287 8.30 1.67 -1.07
CA THR A 287 8.30 0.63 -0.06
C THR A 287 6.96 0.59 0.67
N VAL A 288 6.65 -0.56 1.27
CA VAL A 288 5.39 -0.69 2.01
C VAL A 288 5.38 0.20 3.25
N GLU A 289 6.56 0.44 3.83
CA GLU A 289 6.72 1.29 5.00
C GLU A 289 6.43 2.76 4.72
N GLU A 290 6.95 3.29 3.62
CA GLU A 290 6.68 4.66 3.20
C GLU A 290 5.20 4.87 2.88
N HIS A 291 4.58 3.91 2.18
CA HIS A 291 3.16 3.99 1.85
C HIS A 291 2.28 3.85 3.10
N LEU A 292 2.65 3.03 4.09
CA LEU A 292 1.87 2.85 5.32
C LEU A 292 1.68 4.15 6.08
N LEU A 293 2.77 4.90 6.30
CA LEU A 293 2.65 6.24 6.90
C LEU A 293 1.94 7.22 5.97
N GLY A 294 2.21 7.20 4.67
CA GLY A 294 1.54 8.06 3.70
C GLY A 294 0.01 7.92 3.70
N VAL A 295 -0.51 6.70 3.81
CA VAL A 295 -1.95 6.44 3.89
C VAL A 295 -2.60 7.12 5.10
N THR A 296 -1.91 7.18 6.25
CA THR A 296 -2.44 7.87 7.45
C THR A 296 -2.69 9.35 7.17
N GLY A 297 -1.81 9.99 6.39
CA GLY A 297 -1.96 11.37 5.94
C GLY A 297 -3.21 11.57 5.08
N THR A 298 -3.53 10.62 4.19
CA THR A 298 -4.75 10.74 3.35
C THR A 298 -6.03 10.75 4.18
N CYS A 299 -6.05 10.00 5.28
CA CYS A 299 -7.19 9.97 6.18
C CYS A 299 -7.30 11.27 6.98
N LEU A 300 -6.19 11.78 7.52
CA LEU A 300 -6.19 13.07 8.22
C LEU A 300 -6.67 14.20 7.30
N THR A 301 -6.13 14.30 6.07
CA THR A 301 -6.58 15.29 5.08
C THR A 301 -8.07 15.18 4.78
N HIS A 302 -8.59 13.96 4.56
CA HIS A 302 -10.03 13.75 4.34
C HIS A 302 -10.86 14.18 5.56
N ILE A 303 -10.38 13.91 6.77
CA ILE A 303 -11.09 14.27 8.00
C ILE A 303 -11.06 15.78 8.23
N PHE A 304 -9.99 16.49 7.84
CA PHE A 304 -10.00 17.97 7.78
C PHE A 304 -11.14 18.48 6.90
N GLU A 305 -11.32 17.93 5.69
CA GLU A 305 -12.45 18.32 4.83
C GLU A 305 -13.81 18.02 5.48
N VAL A 306 -13.98 16.84 6.08
CA VAL A 306 -15.23 16.44 6.75
C VAL A 306 -15.54 17.36 7.94
N GLN A 307 -14.54 17.66 8.76
CA GLN A 307 -14.70 18.47 9.96
C GLN A 307 -14.89 19.96 9.61
N ALA A 308 -14.20 20.46 8.60
CA ALA A 308 -14.40 21.80 8.07
C ALA A 308 -15.81 21.96 7.50
N ALA A 309 -16.24 21.01 6.67
CA ALA A 309 -17.57 20.95 6.11
C ALA A 309 -18.66 20.85 7.18
N SER A 310 -18.46 20.06 8.25
CA SER A 310 -19.40 19.96 9.37
C SER A 310 -19.50 21.28 10.15
N ARG A 311 -18.37 21.94 10.43
CA ARG A 311 -18.29 23.17 11.23
C ARG A 311 -18.53 24.45 10.45
N ASN A 312 -18.70 24.36 9.13
CA ASN A 312 -18.77 25.52 8.23
C ASN A 312 -17.49 26.37 8.24
N VAL A 313 -16.33 25.73 8.41
CA VAL A 313 -15.02 26.37 8.30
C VAL A 313 -14.57 26.31 6.85
N LEU A 314 -14.23 27.45 6.25
CA LEU A 314 -13.76 27.52 4.87
C LEU A 314 -12.27 27.14 4.79
N LEU A 315 -11.87 26.42 3.74
CA LEU A 315 -10.46 26.10 3.47
C LEU A 315 -10.15 26.48 2.02
N ASP A 316 -9.12 27.27 1.78
CA ASP A 316 -8.65 27.62 0.44
C ASP A 316 -7.58 26.65 -0.06
N SER A 317 -6.69 26.24 0.83
CA SER A 317 -5.71 25.18 0.58
C SER A 317 -5.52 24.32 1.83
N LEU A 318 -5.23 23.04 1.59
CA LEU A 318 -4.98 22.05 2.62
C LEU A 318 -3.89 21.09 2.12
N GLU A 319 -2.74 21.16 2.73
CA GLU A 319 -1.64 20.23 2.54
C GLU A 319 -1.25 19.61 3.88
N LEU A 320 -0.92 18.33 3.88
CA LEU A 320 -0.48 17.61 5.06
C LEU A 320 0.77 16.81 4.74
N THR A 321 1.78 16.95 5.58
CA THR A 321 3.01 16.16 5.54
C THR A 321 3.01 15.17 6.70
N VAL A 322 3.44 13.94 6.41
CA VAL A 322 3.76 12.91 7.39
C VAL A 322 5.24 12.64 7.30
N ASP A 323 5.95 12.85 8.41
CA ASP A 323 7.35 12.49 8.56
C ASP A 323 7.49 11.40 9.61
N GLY A 324 8.46 10.51 9.44
CA GLY A 324 8.77 9.47 10.41
C GLY A 324 10.12 8.83 10.14
N GLN A 325 10.51 7.89 11.00
CA GLN A 325 11.69 7.06 10.78
C GLN A 325 11.33 5.59 10.94
N VAL A 326 12.03 4.74 10.19
CA VAL A 326 12.04 3.29 10.42
C VAL A 326 13.46 2.88 10.75
N SER A 327 13.64 2.23 11.90
CA SER A 327 14.93 1.68 12.28
C SER A 327 15.34 0.57 11.29
N PRO A 328 16.65 0.42 11.00
CA PRO A 328 17.11 -0.51 9.98
C PRO A 328 16.72 -1.95 10.33
N ARG A 329 16.21 -2.67 9.33
CA ARG A 329 15.85 -4.10 9.46
C ARG A 329 17.08 -5.02 9.51
N PHE A 330 18.14 -4.63 8.80
CA PHE A 330 19.38 -5.39 8.68
C PHE A 330 20.59 -4.45 8.82
N GLY A 331 21.67 -4.98 9.41
CA GLY A 331 22.94 -4.29 9.52
C GLY A 331 23.78 -4.81 10.69
N SER A 332 25.09 -4.56 10.66
CA SER A 332 26.05 -5.10 11.62
C SER A 332 25.85 -4.60 13.06
N ASN A 333 25.18 -3.45 13.21
CA ASN A 333 24.75 -2.83 14.46
C ASN A 333 23.27 -3.08 14.82
N VAL A 334 22.51 -3.81 13.99
CA VAL A 334 21.08 -4.08 14.23
C VAL A 334 20.93 -5.27 15.18
N ARG A 335 20.12 -5.10 16.22
CA ARG A 335 19.90 -6.10 17.30
C ARG A 335 18.43 -6.36 17.62
N SER A 336 17.54 -5.56 17.05
CA SER A 336 16.10 -5.62 17.23
C SER A 336 15.44 -5.53 15.86
N PRO A 337 14.20 -6.02 15.70
CA PRO A 337 13.52 -5.86 14.44
C PRO A 337 13.16 -4.39 14.18
N ALA A 338 12.87 -4.06 12.92
CA ALA A 338 12.62 -2.69 12.47
C ALA A 338 11.35 -2.11 13.12
N ARG A 339 11.39 -0.84 13.51
CA ARG A 339 10.31 -0.14 14.22
C ARG A 339 10.16 1.26 13.69
N TYR A 340 8.92 1.74 13.65
CA TYR A 340 8.64 3.14 13.39
C TYR A 340 8.96 3.98 14.63
N SER A 341 9.43 5.20 14.42
CA SER A 341 9.58 6.21 15.46
C SER A 341 9.38 7.61 14.88
N ASP A 342 9.25 8.59 15.76
CA ASP A 342 9.26 10.01 15.40
C ASP A 342 8.19 10.41 14.37
N ILE A 343 7.01 9.77 14.43
CA ILE A 343 5.89 10.05 13.54
C ILE A 343 5.34 11.45 13.87
N ARG A 344 5.44 12.35 12.90
CA ARG A 344 4.98 13.75 13.01
C ARG A 344 4.06 14.10 11.86
N TYR A 345 3.03 14.86 12.17
CA TYR A 345 2.11 15.42 11.21
C TYR A 345 2.27 16.92 11.18
N LYS A 346 2.43 17.50 9.99
CA LYS A 346 2.37 18.95 9.79
C LYS A 346 1.30 19.26 8.77
N VAL A 347 0.37 20.14 9.10
CA VAL A 347 -0.70 20.58 8.19
C VAL A 347 -0.49 22.05 7.85
N ARG A 348 -0.52 22.38 6.57
CA ARG A 348 -0.53 23.74 6.06
C ARG A 348 -1.95 24.07 5.61
N ILE A 349 -2.52 25.12 6.20
CA ILE A 349 -3.91 25.53 5.99
C ILE A 349 -3.94 27.00 5.59
N GLU A 350 -4.58 27.28 4.46
CA GLU A 350 -4.99 28.63 4.08
C GLU A 350 -6.50 28.78 4.26
N SER A 351 -6.93 29.79 5.02
CA SER A 351 -8.34 29.96 5.37
C SER A 351 -8.64 31.38 5.85
N PRO A 352 -9.87 31.91 5.62
CA PRO A 352 -10.30 33.16 6.21
C PRO A 352 -10.85 33.01 7.64
N ALA A 353 -10.95 31.78 8.15
CA ALA A 353 -11.41 31.50 9.51
C ALA A 353 -10.36 31.99 10.52
N SER A 354 -10.79 32.30 11.74
CA SER A 354 -9.89 32.71 12.83
C SER A 354 -8.94 31.60 13.27
N GLU A 355 -7.80 31.96 13.86
CA GLU A 355 -6.86 30.99 14.46
C GLU A 355 -7.55 30.04 15.46
N GLN A 356 -8.50 30.56 16.24
CA GLN A 356 -9.28 29.76 17.19
C GLN A 356 -10.13 28.70 16.49
N GLU A 357 -10.76 29.03 15.36
CA GLU A 357 -11.54 28.07 14.58
C GLU A 357 -10.63 27.01 13.92
N ILE A 358 -9.44 27.40 13.48
CA ILE A 358 -8.45 26.47 12.92
C ILE A 358 -7.90 25.51 13.98
N ASP A 359 -7.62 26.00 15.18
CA ASP A 359 -7.19 25.12 16.28
C ASP A 359 -8.31 24.18 16.72
N ALA A 360 -9.55 24.68 16.84
CA ALA A 360 -10.72 23.85 17.13
C ALA A 360 -10.98 22.79 16.03
N LEU A 361 -10.73 23.14 14.76
CA LEU A 361 -10.78 22.22 13.64
C LEU A 361 -9.72 21.11 13.80
N ARG A 362 -8.46 21.46 14.05
CA ARG A 362 -7.37 20.50 14.28
C ARG A 362 -7.69 19.53 15.42
N GLN A 363 -8.07 20.04 16.59
CA GLN A 363 -8.42 19.21 17.76
C GLN A 363 -9.52 18.20 17.42
N SER A 364 -10.51 18.64 16.66
CA SER A 364 -11.63 17.80 16.26
C SER A 364 -11.24 16.74 15.22
N VAL A 365 -10.32 17.07 14.32
CA VAL A 365 -9.74 16.12 13.36
C VAL A 365 -8.99 15.03 14.11
N GLU A 366 -8.10 15.38 15.04
CA GLU A 366 -7.34 14.42 15.83
C GLU A 366 -8.26 13.51 16.67
N ALA A 367 -9.32 14.07 17.26
CA ALA A 367 -10.29 13.31 18.05
C ALA A 367 -11.17 12.35 17.22
N THR A 368 -11.28 12.56 15.91
CA THR A 368 -12.22 11.80 15.06
C THR A 368 -11.58 11.10 13.86
N CYS A 369 -10.28 11.31 13.61
CA CYS A 369 -9.60 10.70 12.49
C CYS A 369 -9.38 9.21 12.73
N PRO A 370 -9.95 8.34 11.87
CA PRO A 370 -9.86 6.90 12.04
C PRO A 370 -8.42 6.37 12.09
N LEU A 371 -7.59 6.75 11.11
CA LEU A 371 -6.25 6.18 11.00
C LEU A 371 -5.24 6.81 11.97
N TYR A 372 -5.43 8.08 12.33
CA TYR A 372 -4.65 8.71 13.40
C TYR A 372 -4.84 7.97 14.73
N ASN A 373 -6.10 7.68 15.09
CA ASN A 373 -6.40 6.95 16.32
C ASN A 373 -6.05 5.46 16.22
N LEU A 374 -6.16 4.85 15.04
CA LEU A 374 -5.70 3.46 14.82
C LEU A 374 -4.21 3.28 15.11
N VAL A 375 -3.37 4.23 14.67
CA VAL A 375 -1.92 4.17 14.92
C VAL A 375 -1.59 4.47 16.38
N LYS A 376 -2.38 5.34 17.03
CA LYS A 376 -2.21 5.65 18.46
C LYS A 376 -2.60 4.48 19.37
N ASP A 377 -3.68 3.78 19.02
CA ASP A 377 -4.29 2.74 19.84
C ASP A 377 -3.71 1.35 19.51
N GLU A 378 -3.67 0.45 20.50
CA GLU A 378 -3.31 -0.95 20.27
C GLU A 378 -4.42 -1.70 19.52
N GLN A 379 -4.06 -2.38 18.44
CA GLN A 379 -4.96 -3.25 17.68
C GLN A 379 -4.66 -4.73 17.91
N LYS A 380 -5.69 -5.57 17.83
CA LYS A 380 -5.54 -7.03 17.76
C LYS A 380 -5.33 -7.46 16.32
N LEU A 381 -4.39 -8.37 16.10
CA LEU A 381 -4.11 -8.99 14.81
C LEU A 381 -4.08 -10.51 14.93
N GLU A 382 -4.88 -11.18 14.10
CA GLU A 382 -4.85 -12.64 13.95
C GLU A 382 -4.32 -13.05 12.58
N GLY A 383 -3.58 -14.14 12.53
CA GLY A 383 -3.01 -14.66 11.28
C GLY A 383 -3.29 -16.15 11.12
N SER A 384 -3.44 -16.62 9.89
CA SER A 384 -3.53 -18.05 9.58
C SER A 384 -2.84 -18.38 8.27
N ILE A 385 -2.56 -19.67 8.06
CA ILE A 385 -1.95 -20.19 6.84
C ILE A 385 -2.89 -21.21 6.21
N VAL A 386 -3.08 -21.10 4.90
CA VAL A 386 -3.69 -22.13 4.06
C VAL A 386 -2.62 -22.67 3.11
N ARG A 387 -2.53 -24.00 3.00
CA ARG A 387 -1.62 -24.64 2.05
C ARG A 387 -2.15 -24.54 0.63
N GLY A 388 -1.24 -24.30 -0.31
CA GLY A 388 -1.51 -24.23 -1.74
C GLY A 388 -1.73 -22.80 -2.22
N ALA A 389 -1.79 -22.67 -3.55
CA ALA A 389 -2.02 -21.40 -4.22
C ALA A 389 -3.41 -20.83 -3.86
N TYR A 390 -3.51 -19.50 -3.84
CA TYR A 390 -4.80 -18.84 -3.73
C TYR A 390 -5.65 -19.16 -4.96
N ALA A 391 -6.85 -19.71 -4.72
CA ALA A 391 -7.85 -19.89 -5.76
C ALA A 391 -8.71 -18.64 -5.83
N GLU A 392 -8.69 -17.92 -6.95
CA GLU A 392 -9.66 -16.86 -7.19
C GLU A 392 -11.07 -17.46 -7.14
N ALA A 393 -11.95 -16.87 -6.33
CA ALA A 393 -13.36 -17.23 -6.35
C ALA A 393 -13.86 -17.06 -7.79
N THR A 394 -14.35 -18.14 -8.38
CA THR A 394 -14.92 -18.13 -9.73
C THR A 394 -16.07 -17.13 -9.71
N ARG A 395 -15.94 -16.03 -10.45
CA ARG A 395 -16.93 -14.94 -10.48
C ARG A 395 -18.22 -15.37 -11.14
#